data_AF-J3LK66-F1
#
_entry.id   AF-J3LK66-F1
#
_cell.length_a   1.000
_cell.length_b   1.000
_cell.length_c   1.000
_cell.angle_alpha   90.00
_cell.angle_beta   90.00
_cell.angle_gamma   90.00
#
_symmetry.space_group_name_H-M   'P 1'
#
loop_
_entity.id
_entity.type
_entity.pdbx_description
1 polymer ?
#
loop_
_entity_poly.entity_id
_entity_poly.type
_entity_poly.pdbx_seq_one_letter_code
_entity_poly.pdbx_strand_id
1 'polypeptide(L)'
;MEMSHRGKEFDAAIKKAEADLRALLAVPDTHEVLFLQGGATTQFAAVPLNLCASPSDPADFVVSGSWSDKAFKEAKKFSAASVAWSGKDGKYTSLPPFDAIKQNPEARFLHICSNETIHGVEFKDYPEPQNKSGLLVADMSSNFCSKPVDVSRFGVIYAGAQKNVGPSGVTIAIVRKDLIGSAQPITPVMLDYKTHADNASLYNTPPCFAIYICGLVFEDLLAQGGLAEVEKKNAHKAGILYDAIDASGGE
;
A
#
# COMPACT_ATOMS: atom_id res chain seq x y z
N MET A 1 7.40 -6.21 -24.14
CA MET A 1 6.80 -7.56 -24.07
C MET A 1 5.66 -7.60 -25.07
N GLU A 2 5.76 -8.47 -26.07
CA GLU A 2 4.84 -8.53 -27.22
C GLU A 2 3.76 -9.62 -27.08
N MET A 3 3.77 -10.32 -25.93
CA MET A 3 2.83 -11.39 -25.62
C MET A 3 1.42 -10.85 -25.35
N SER A 4 0.41 -11.63 -25.76
CA SER A 4 -0.97 -11.39 -25.34
C SER A 4 -1.11 -11.61 -23.84
N HIS A 5 -1.80 -10.69 -23.15
CA HIS A 5 -2.15 -10.84 -21.73
C HIS A 5 -3.18 -11.95 -21.47
N ARG A 6 -3.75 -12.54 -22.52
CA ARG A 6 -4.60 -13.75 -22.46
C ARG A 6 -3.84 -15.01 -22.90
N GLY A 7 -2.58 -14.88 -23.33
CA GLY A 7 -1.72 -15.99 -23.69
C GLY A 7 -1.29 -16.78 -22.46
N LYS A 8 -1.04 -18.08 -22.64
CA LYS A 8 -0.66 -18.99 -21.55
C LYS A 8 0.63 -18.57 -20.86
N GLU A 9 1.54 -17.97 -21.62
CA GLU A 9 2.84 -17.52 -21.14
C GLU A 9 2.70 -16.35 -20.15
N PHE A 10 1.81 -15.39 -20.44
CA PHE A 10 1.57 -14.27 -19.52
C PHE A 10 0.71 -14.68 -18.33
N ASP A 11 -0.30 -15.52 -18.55
CA ASP A 11 -1.11 -16.10 -17.48
C ASP A 11 -0.23 -16.83 -16.45
N ALA A 12 0.75 -17.61 -16.90
CA ALA A 12 1.73 -18.24 -16.02
C ALA A 12 2.59 -17.21 -15.28
N ALA A 13 3.04 -16.15 -15.96
CA ALA A 13 3.89 -15.11 -15.36
C ALA A 13 3.17 -14.33 -14.24
N ILE A 14 1.93 -13.89 -14.47
CA ILE A 14 1.17 -13.15 -13.45
C ILE A 14 0.79 -14.03 -12.26
N LYS A 15 0.41 -15.30 -12.50
CA LYS A 15 0.11 -16.26 -11.42
C LYS A 15 1.34 -16.58 -10.58
N LYS A 16 2.50 -16.73 -11.21
CA LYS A 16 3.77 -16.91 -10.48
C LYS A 16 4.08 -15.66 -9.64
N ALA A 17 3.99 -14.47 -10.22
CA ALA A 17 4.22 -13.22 -9.50
C ALA A 17 3.28 -13.06 -8.30
N GLU A 18 2.00 -13.42 -8.45
CA GLU A 18 1.05 -13.42 -7.34
C GLU A 18 1.44 -14.42 -6.26
N ALA A 19 1.72 -15.68 -6.63
CA ALA A 19 2.08 -16.74 -5.70
C ALA A 19 3.36 -16.42 -4.91
N ASP A 20 4.39 -15.91 -5.59
CA ASP A 20 5.65 -15.52 -4.95
C ASP A 20 5.44 -14.35 -3.99
N LEU A 21 4.62 -13.36 -4.36
CA LEU A 21 4.28 -12.26 -3.46
C LEU A 21 3.49 -12.73 -2.24
N ARG A 22 2.53 -13.64 -2.44
CA ARG A 22 1.78 -14.26 -1.32
C ARG A 22 2.72 -14.99 -0.38
N ALA A 23 3.71 -15.73 -0.90
CA ALA A 23 4.72 -16.40 -0.10
C ALA A 23 5.63 -15.41 0.66
N LEU A 24 6.08 -14.33 0.00
CA LEU A 24 6.95 -13.32 0.62
C LEU A 24 6.32 -12.60 1.81
N LEU A 25 5.07 -12.15 1.63
CA LEU A 25 4.36 -11.36 2.63
C LEU A 25 3.44 -12.20 3.53
N ALA A 26 3.44 -13.53 3.36
CA ALA A 26 2.50 -14.43 4.03
C ALA A 26 1.04 -13.94 3.89
N VAL A 27 0.65 -13.52 2.68
CA VAL A 27 -0.68 -12.96 2.42
C VAL A 27 -1.74 -14.04 2.66
N PRO A 28 -2.67 -13.85 3.61
CA PRO A 28 -3.67 -14.86 3.92
C PRO A 28 -4.71 -14.98 2.80
N ASP A 29 -5.38 -16.14 2.73
CA ASP A 29 -6.42 -16.42 1.73
C ASP A 29 -7.65 -15.50 1.85
N THR A 30 -7.79 -14.81 2.97
CA THR A 30 -8.80 -13.76 3.19
C THR A 30 -8.54 -12.49 2.38
N HIS A 31 -7.40 -12.40 1.68
CA HIS A 31 -7.02 -11.24 0.87
C HIS A 31 -6.86 -11.59 -0.61
N GLU A 32 -7.21 -10.62 -1.44
CA GLU A 32 -7.02 -10.61 -2.88
C GLU A 32 -5.79 -9.79 -3.24
N VAL A 33 -5.01 -10.25 -4.22
CA VAL A 33 -3.84 -9.54 -4.73
C VAL A 33 -4.16 -9.02 -6.12
N LEU A 34 -4.08 -7.70 -6.29
CA LEU A 34 -4.46 -7.02 -7.52
C LEU A 34 -3.25 -6.32 -8.15
N PHE A 35 -3.05 -6.53 -9.45
CA PHE A 35 -2.08 -5.81 -10.28
C PHE A 35 -2.80 -4.74 -11.10
N LEU A 36 -2.63 -3.49 -10.71
CA LEU A 36 -3.38 -2.33 -11.20
C LEU A 36 -2.47 -1.35 -11.95
N GLN A 37 -3.08 -0.41 -12.67
CA GLN A 37 -2.41 0.73 -13.31
C GLN A 37 -2.68 2.03 -12.55
N GLY A 38 -2.04 3.13 -12.96
CA GLY A 38 -2.32 4.48 -12.45
C GLY A 38 -1.45 4.94 -11.26
N GLY A 39 -0.63 4.06 -10.69
CA GLY A 39 0.24 4.40 -9.56
C GLY A 39 -0.52 4.51 -8.23
N ALA A 40 0.22 4.83 -7.15
CA ALA A 40 -0.34 5.02 -5.82
C ALA A 40 -1.35 6.18 -5.76
N THR A 41 -1.15 7.25 -6.55
CA THR A 41 -2.08 8.40 -6.59
C THR A 41 -3.48 7.99 -7.03
N THR A 42 -3.61 7.03 -7.96
CA THR A 42 -4.93 6.50 -8.33
C THR A 42 -5.60 5.76 -7.17
N GLN A 43 -4.83 5.12 -6.29
CA GLN A 43 -5.37 4.46 -5.09
C GLN A 43 -5.89 5.45 -4.06
N PHE A 44 -5.39 6.70 -4.03
CA PHE A 44 -5.94 7.75 -3.16
C PHE A 44 -7.41 8.05 -3.47
N ALA A 45 -7.85 7.83 -4.71
CA ALA A 45 -9.25 7.88 -5.11
C ALA A 45 -9.93 6.50 -5.00
N ALA A 46 -9.27 5.42 -5.44
CA ALA A 46 -9.87 4.08 -5.48
C ALA A 46 -10.26 3.57 -4.08
N VAL A 47 -9.43 3.79 -3.06
CA VAL A 47 -9.74 3.36 -1.68
C VAL A 47 -11.07 3.92 -1.18
N PRO A 48 -11.29 5.25 -1.08
CA PRO A 48 -12.58 5.76 -0.60
C PRO A 48 -13.75 5.43 -1.53
N LEU A 49 -13.52 5.34 -2.85
CA LEU A 49 -14.55 4.89 -3.79
C LEU A 49 -15.02 3.45 -3.54
N ASN A 50 -14.15 2.57 -3.03
CA ASN A 50 -14.49 1.18 -2.75
C ASN A 50 -14.93 0.92 -1.30
N LEU A 51 -14.41 1.69 -0.34
CA LEU A 51 -14.62 1.43 1.10
C LEU A 51 -15.70 2.32 1.74
N CYS A 52 -16.04 3.45 1.11
CA CYS A 52 -17.13 4.32 1.57
C CYS A 52 -18.35 4.12 0.67
N ALA A 53 -19.54 4.04 1.25
CA ALA A 53 -20.79 3.92 0.50
C ALA A 53 -21.19 5.25 -0.15
N SER A 54 -20.72 6.37 0.39
CA SER A 54 -20.96 7.71 -0.16
C SER A 54 -19.90 8.72 0.27
N PRO A 55 -19.84 9.90 -0.37
CA PRO A 55 -18.96 10.99 0.06
C PRO A 55 -19.24 11.57 1.45
N SER A 56 -20.35 11.22 2.12
CA SER A 56 -20.63 11.64 3.49
C SER A 56 -20.04 10.70 4.54
N ASP A 57 -19.59 9.51 4.15
CA ASP A 57 -19.01 8.55 5.08
C ASP A 57 -17.66 9.07 5.60
N PRO A 58 -17.44 9.09 6.92
CA PRO A 58 -16.19 9.57 7.51
C PRO A 58 -15.02 8.62 7.20
N ALA A 59 -13.83 9.18 7.01
CA ALA A 59 -12.59 8.43 6.84
C ALA A 59 -11.43 9.19 7.51
N ASP A 60 -10.63 8.52 8.31
CA ASP A 60 -9.55 9.16 9.06
C ASP A 60 -8.20 9.00 8.38
N PHE A 61 -7.39 10.05 8.46
CA PHE A 61 -6.04 10.08 7.89
C PHE A 61 -5.02 10.54 8.92
N VAL A 62 -3.90 9.81 9.01
CA VAL A 62 -2.69 10.25 9.69
C VAL A 62 -1.80 10.93 8.66
N VAL A 63 -1.64 12.26 8.77
CA VAL A 63 -0.84 13.07 7.85
C VAL A 63 0.58 13.22 8.39
N SER A 64 1.43 12.24 8.09
CA SER A 64 2.84 12.18 8.50
C SER A 64 3.81 12.82 7.51
N GLY A 65 3.36 13.25 6.34
CA GLY A 65 4.22 13.86 5.33
C GLY A 65 3.49 14.23 4.04
N SER A 66 4.22 14.30 2.94
CA SER A 66 3.70 14.78 1.66
C SER A 66 2.78 13.79 0.97
N TRP A 67 3.01 12.47 1.12
CA TRP A 67 2.19 11.47 0.44
C TRP A 67 0.85 11.26 1.15
N SER A 68 0.86 11.18 2.48
CA SER A 68 -0.34 11.16 3.30
C SER A 68 -1.20 12.42 3.15
N ASP A 69 -0.60 13.61 3.04
CA ASP A 69 -1.33 14.86 2.76
C ASP A 69 -2.01 14.83 1.38
N LYS A 70 -1.34 14.28 0.35
CA LYS A 70 -1.94 14.10 -0.99
C LYS A 70 -3.09 13.09 -0.95
N ALA A 71 -2.92 11.97 -0.26
CA ALA A 71 -3.97 10.96 -0.10
C ALA A 71 -5.21 11.55 0.58
N PHE A 72 -5.02 12.26 1.69
CA PHE A 72 -6.08 12.97 2.40
C PHE A 72 -6.82 13.98 1.51
N LYS A 73 -6.09 14.80 0.75
CA LYS A 73 -6.69 15.80 -0.15
C LYS A 73 -7.54 15.18 -1.25
N GLU A 74 -7.10 14.06 -1.83
CA GLU A 74 -7.88 13.36 -2.87
C GLU A 74 -9.12 12.70 -2.27
N ALA A 75 -8.99 12.06 -1.10
CA ALA A 75 -10.08 11.34 -0.45
C ALA A 75 -11.28 12.22 -0.08
N LYS A 76 -11.07 13.52 0.14
CA LYS A 76 -12.15 14.51 0.38
C LYS A 76 -13.19 14.58 -0.74
N LYS A 77 -12.85 14.16 -1.96
CA LYS A 77 -13.81 14.13 -3.08
C LYS A 77 -14.81 12.99 -2.98
N PHE A 78 -14.48 11.93 -2.24
CA PHE A 78 -15.18 10.65 -2.25
C PHE A 78 -15.56 10.15 -0.85
N SER A 79 -15.22 10.91 0.20
CA SER A 79 -15.51 10.63 1.61
C SER A 79 -15.48 11.92 2.43
N ALA A 80 -16.06 11.89 3.63
CA ALA A 80 -15.95 12.96 4.62
C ALA A 80 -14.62 12.82 5.37
N ALA A 81 -13.51 12.95 4.63
CA ALA A 81 -12.16 12.71 5.16
C ALA A 81 -11.75 13.73 6.24
N SER A 82 -11.25 13.23 7.37
CA SER A 82 -10.73 13.99 8.51
C SER A 82 -9.26 13.67 8.78
N VAL A 83 -8.54 14.64 9.35
CA VAL A 83 -7.18 14.46 9.85
C VAL A 83 -7.26 14.00 11.30
N ALA A 84 -6.93 12.74 11.57
CA ALA A 84 -6.88 12.20 12.93
C ALA A 84 -5.58 12.62 13.67
N TRP A 85 -4.51 12.85 12.91
CA TRP A 85 -3.27 13.46 13.40
C TRP A 85 -2.47 14.07 12.23
N SER A 86 -1.68 15.11 12.51
CA SER A 86 -0.79 15.73 11.53
C SER A 86 0.57 16.09 12.12
N GLY A 87 1.64 15.72 11.41
CA GLY A 87 3.03 16.07 11.73
C GLY A 87 3.46 17.42 11.17
N LYS A 88 2.55 18.16 10.52
CA LYS A 88 2.87 19.37 9.77
C LYS A 88 3.51 20.47 10.62
N ASP A 89 3.05 20.65 11.85
CA ASP A 89 3.59 21.67 12.78
C ASP A 89 5.03 21.32 13.21
N GLY A 90 5.34 20.03 13.29
CA GLY A 90 6.69 19.52 13.51
C GLY A 90 7.53 19.39 12.24
N LYS A 91 7.08 19.92 11.10
CA LYS A 91 7.73 19.79 9.78
C LYS A 91 7.98 18.32 9.37
N TYR A 92 7.11 17.41 9.81
CA TYR A 92 7.14 15.98 9.47
C TYR A 92 8.42 15.24 9.90
N THR A 93 9.01 15.62 11.03
CA THR A 93 10.23 14.98 11.56
C THR A 93 9.97 13.82 12.52
N SER A 94 8.70 13.53 12.84
CA SER A 94 8.30 12.46 13.75
C SER A 94 6.94 11.88 13.40
N LEU A 95 6.62 10.74 14.03
CA LEU A 95 5.32 10.09 13.98
C LEU A 95 4.61 10.22 15.34
N PRO A 96 3.27 10.14 15.38
CA PRO A 96 2.55 10.22 16.64
C PRO A 96 2.77 8.96 17.48
N PRO A 97 2.80 9.06 18.82
CA PRO A 97 2.41 7.92 19.64
C PRO A 97 0.96 7.55 19.32
N PHE A 98 0.61 6.26 19.32
CA PHE A 98 -0.67 5.80 18.78
C PHE A 98 -1.90 6.29 19.56
N ASP A 99 -1.74 6.60 20.85
CA ASP A 99 -2.78 7.20 21.70
C ASP A 99 -3.08 8.68 21.37
N ALA A 100 -2.15 9.37 20.70
CA ALA A 100 -2.35 10.75 20.24
C ALA A 100 -3.15 10.84 18.91
N ILE A 101 -3.42 9.72 18.25
CA ILE A 101 -4.23 9.67 17.04
C ILE A 101 -5.70 9.79 17.44
N LYS A 102 -6.34 10.93 17.10
CA LYS A 102 -7.74 11.20 17.42
C LYS A 102 -8.66 10.52 16.41
N GLN A 103 -8.87 9.22 16.60
CA GLN A 103 -9.69 8.40 15.72
C GLN A 103 -11.19 8.64 15.96
N ASN A 104 -11.96 8.67 14.88
CA ASN A 104 -13.42 8.67 14.86
C ASN A 104 -13.94 7.22 14.83
N PRO A 105 -14.67 6.76 15.87
CA PRO A 105 -15.23 5.39 15.90
C PRO A 105 -16.19 5.05 14.75
N GLU A 106 -16.75 6.07 14.10
CA GLU A 106 -17.66 5.92 12.96
C GLU A 106 -16.92 5.94 11.60
N ALA A 107 -15.62 6.23 11.56
CA ALA A 107 -14.83 6.23 10.33
C ALA A 107 -14.91 4.87 9.62
N ARG A 108 -14.93 4.87 8.28
CA ARG A 108 -14.87 3.64 7.49
C ARG A 108 -13.51 2.98 7.56
N PHE A 109 -12.44 3.77 7.68
CA PHE A 109 -11.08 3.29 7.81
C PHE A 109 -10.18 4.37 8.43
N LEU A 110 -9.05 3.93 8.97
CA LEU A 110 -7.89 4.77 9.25
C LEU A 110 -6.85 4.58 8.14
N HIS A 111 -6.37 5.66 7.55
CA HIS A 111 -5.34 5.65 6.51
C HIS A 111 -4.00 6.17 7.02
N ILE A 112 -2.93 5.46 6.67
CA ILE A 112 -1.54 5.86 6.94
C ILE A 112 -0.70 5.81 5.66
N CYS A 113 0.35 6.64 5.62
CA CYS A 113 1.51 6.37 4.77
C CYS A 113 2.59 5.74 5.65
N SER A 114 2.92 4.48 5.40
CA SER A 114 3.82 3.72 6.28
C SER A 114 5.27 4.20 6.21
N ASN A 115 5.68 4.82 5.10
CA ASN A 115 7.01 5.40 4.92
C ASN A 115 6.98 6.64 4.02
N GLU A 116 7.22 7.81 4.60
CA GLU A 116 7.23 9.10 3.90
C GLU A 116 8.62 9.38 3.31
N THR A 117 8.79 9.13 2.01
CA THR A 117 10.11 9.20 1.36
C THR A 117 10.76 10.57 1.37
N ILE A 118 9.97 11.65 1.40
CA ILE A 118 10.51 13.02 1.34
C ILE A 118 11.11 13.42 2.69
N HIS A 119 10.51 12.96 3.80
CA HIS A 119 10.89 13.38 5.14
C HIS A 119 11.69 12.32 5.91
N GLY A 120 11.76 11.08 5.40
CA GLY A 120 12.51 10.00 6.03
C GLY A 120 11.87 9.49 7.32
N VAL A 121 10.53 9.54 7.44
CA VAL A 121 9.80 9.01 8.59
C VAL A 121 9.06 7.72 8.23
N GLU A 122 9.29 6.67 9.03
CA GLU A 122 8.77 5.33 8.80
C GLU A 122 8.07 4.80 10.07
N PHE A 123 6.87 4.25 9.90
CA PHE A 123 6.19 3.48 10.94
C PHE A 123 6.97 2.20 11.22
N LYS A 124 7.42 2.05 12.48
CA LYS A 124 8.09 0.82 12.97
C LYS A 124 7.10 -0.25 13.41
N ASP A 125 5.91 0.19 13.82
CA ASP A 125 4.71 -0.61 14.03
C ASP A 125 3.50 0.21 13.57
N TYR A 126 2.29 -0.36 13.62
CA TYR A 126 1.08 0.22 13.07
C TYR A 126 0.02 0.47 14.15
N PRO A 127 -0.76 1.57 14.03
CA PRO A 127 -1.83 1.87 14.98
C PRO A 127 -2.99 0.88 14.84
N GLU A 128 -3.63 0.54 15.95
CA GLU A 128 -4.86 -0.25 15.94
C GLU A 128 -6.06 0.66 15.64
N PRO A 129 -6.88 0.36 14.61
CA PRO A 129 -8.03 1.18 14.29
C PRO A 129 -9.14 1.06 15.34
N GLN A 130 -9.69 2.20 15.78
CA GLN A 130 -10.81 2.26 16.73
C GLN A 130 -12.18 2.26 16.03
N ASN A 131 -12.20 2.26 14.70
CA ASN A 131 -13.45 2.16 13.95
C ASN A 131 -14.11 0.79 14.09
N LYS A 132 -15.43 0.74 13.93
CA LYS A 132 -16.24 -0.49 14.09
C LYS A 132 -15.75 -1.68 13.26
N SER A 133 -15.14 -1.42 12.10
CA SER A 133 -14.71 -2.46 11.17
C SER A 133 -13.25 -2.88 11.37
N GLY A 134 -12.51 -2.24 12.30
CA GLY A 134 -11.09 -2.48 12.53
C GLY A 134 -10.22 -2.22 11.29
N LEU A 135 -10.63 -1.31 10.41
CA LEU A 135 -10.01 -1.16 9.10
C LEU A 135 -8.83 -0.19 9.12
N LEU A 136 -7.65 -0.73 8.82
CA LEU A 136 -6.43 0.02 8.54
C LEU A 136 -6.11 -0.04 7.03
N VAL A 137 -5.81 1.11 6.44
CA VAL A 137 -5.34 1.24 5.07
C VAL A 137 -3.94 1.82 5.05
N ALA A 138 -3.02 1.23 4.29
CA ALA A 138 -1.63 1.70 4.22
C ALA A 138 -1.14 1.90 2.79
N ASP A 139 -0.60 3.10 2.52
CA ASP A 139 0.39 3.27 1.45
C ASP A 139 1.72 2.69 1.92
N MET A 140 2.16 1.62 1.25
CA MET A 140 3.45 0.97 1.49
C MET A 140 4.41 1.15 0.31
N SER A 141 4.14 2.04 -0.63
CA SER A 141 4.89 2.14 -1.89
C SER A 141 6.41 2.10 -1.72
N SER A 142 6.97 2.75 -0.69
CA SER A 142 8.41 2.94 -0.49
C SER A 142 9.08 1.97 0.48
N ASN A 143 8.31 1.14 1.18
CA ASN A 143 8.83 0.09 2.08
C ASN A 143 8.13 -1.28 1.85
N PHE A 144 7.33 -1.41 0.79
CA PHE A 144 6.69 -2.66 0.42
C PHE A 144 7.75 -3.75 0.18
N CYS A 145 7.63 -4.89 0.84
CA CYS A 145 8.64 -5.96 0.82
C CYS A 145 10.05 -5.55 1.33
N SER A 146 10.17 -4.52 2.18
CA SER A 146 11.45 -4.19 2.84
C SER A 146 11.69 -4.95 4.15
N LYS A 147 10.63 -5.49 4.75
CA LYS A 147 10.61 -6.23 6.01
C LYS A 147 9.31 -7.07 6.12
N PRO A 148 9.23 -8.06 7.01
CA PRO A 148 7.99 -8.79 7.28
C PRO A 148 6.87 -7.83 7.75
N VAL A 149 5.65 -8.10 7.30
CA VAL A 149 4.45 -7.33 7.69
C VAL A 149 3.33 -8.33 7.94
N ASP A 150 2.62 -8.19 9.06
CA ASP A 150 1.39 -8.93 9.29
C ASP A 150 0.25 -8.33 8.45
N VAL A 151 0.04 -8.90 7.27
CA VAL A 151 -1.00 -8.47 6.31
C VAL A 151 -2.40 -8.55 6.91
N SER A 152 -2.66 -9.45 7.87
CA SER A 152 -3.99 -9.65 8.43
C SER A 152 -4.52 -8.44 9.21
N ARG A 153 -3.62 -7.54 9.65
CA ARG A 153 -3.95 -6.28 10.34
C ARG A 153 -4.51 -5.20 9.41
N PHE A 154 -4.45 -5.40 8.10
CA PHE A 154 -4.82 -4.39 7.12
C PHE A 154 -6.10 -4.79 6.39
N GLY A 155 -6.96 -3.80 6.12
CA GLY A 155 -8.04 -3.96 5.14
C GLY A 155 -7.51 -3.80 3.72
N VAL A 156 -6.62 -2.82 3.52
CA VAL A 156 -5.97 -2.56 2.23
C VAL A 156 -4.52 -2.15 2.44
N ILE A 157 -3.62 -2.83 1.72
CA ILE A 157 -2.25 -2.38 1.47
C ILE A 157 -2.15 -2.03 0.00
N TYR A 158 -1.54 -0.90 -0.36
CA TYR A 158 -1.20 -0.62 -1.75
C TYR A 158 0.20 -0.04 -1.90
N ALA A 159 0.82 -0.32 -3.05
CA ALA A 159 2.17 0.11 -3.36
C ALA A 159 2.32 0.36 -4.87
N GLY A 160 2.75 1.56 -5.25
CA GLY A 160 3.35 1.76 -6.57
C GLY A 160 4.69 1.05 -6.64
N ALA A 161 4.88 0.17 -7.63
CA ALA A 161 6.02 -0.76 -7.64
C ALA A 161 7.39 -0.08 -7.78
N GLN A 162 7.44 1.13 -8.37
CA GLN A 162 8.65 1.83 -8.83
C GLN A 162 9.68 2.19 -7.76
N LYS A 163 9.41 1.93 -6.48
CA LYS A 163 10.33 2.28 -5.40
C LYS A 163 11.11 1.06 -4.92
N ASN A 164 10.43 -0.04 -4.61
CA ASN A 164 11.09 -1.17 -3.93
C ASN A 164 10.94 -2.53 -4.63
N VAL A 165 9.98 -2.70 -5.54
CA VAL A 165 9.62 -4.05 -6.04
C VAL A 165 9.47 -4.16 -7.56
N GLY A 166 9.82 -3.12 -8.32
CA GLY A 166 9.77 -3.20 -9.78
C GLY A 166 9.85 -1.84 -10.46
N PRO A 167 9.55 -1.78 -11.77
CA PRO A 167 9.51 -0.53 -12.52
C PRO A 167 8.20 0.23 -12.28
N SER A 168 8.13 1.46 -12.79
CA SER A 168 6.87 2.21 -12.88
C SER A 168 5.88 1.56 -13.84
N GLY A 169 4.61 1.92 -13.68
CA GLY A 169 3.52 1.47 -14.55
C GLY A 169 2.61 0.40 -13.92
N VAL A 170 3.04 -0.27 -12.86
CA VAL A 170 2.22 -1.20 -12.07
C VAL A 170 2.08 -0.75 -10.61
N THR A 171 0.86 -0.90 -10.10
CA THR A 171 0.50 -0.73 -8.69
C THR A 171 0.02 -2.08 -8.18
N ILE A 172 0.45 -2.47 -6.99
CA ILE A 172 -0.06 -3.67 -6.33
C ILE A 172 -1.00 -3.23 -5.22
N ALA A 173 -2.17 -3.85 -5.12
CA ALA A 173 -3.07 -3.70 -3.99
C ALA A 173 -3.38 -5.08 -3.39
N ILE A 174 -3.26 -5.21 -2.07
CA ILE A 174 -3.67 -6.38 -1.30
C ILE A 174 -4.92 -5.96 -0.52
N VAL A 175 -6.07 -6.55 -0.84
CA VAL A 175 -7.39 -6.10 -0.37
C VAL A 175 -8.09 -7.24 0.33
N ARG A 176 -8.59 -7.01 1.55
CA ARG A 176 -9.38 -8.01 2.28
C ARG A 176 -10.68 -8.29 1.53
N LYS A 177 -10.99 -9.56 1.28
CA LYS A 177 -12.04 -10.00 0.34
C LYS A 177 -13.45 -9.55 0.74
N ASP A 178 -13.74 -9.42 2.04
CA ASP A 178 -15.02 -8.93 2.55
C ASP A 178 -15.29 -7.45 2.21
N LEU A 179 -14.26 -6.70 1.82
CA LEU A 179 -14.36 -5.29 1.44
C LEU A 179 -14.65 -5.11 -0.06
N ILE A 180 -14.66 -6.18 -0.85
CA ILE A 180 -14.81 -6.13 -2.30
C ILE A 180 -16.29 -6.26 -2.68
N GLY A 181 -16.76 -5.37 -3.57
CA GLY A 181 -18.09 -5.46 -4.18
C GLY A 181 -19.13 -4.45 -3.67
N SER A 182 -18.72 -3.46 -2.88
CA SER A 182 -19.58 -2.37 -2.38
C SER A 182 -19.10 -0.98 -2.82
N ALA A 183 -18.49 -0.87 -4.00
CA ALA A 183 -18.00 0.40 -4.52
C ALA A 183 -19.15 1.40 -4.75
N GLN A 184 -18.84 2.70 -4.60
CA GLN A 184 -19.82 3.76 -4.86
C GLN A 184 -20.34 3.68 -6.31
N PRO A 185 -21.60 4.06 -6.58
CA PRO A 185 -22.14 4.05 -7.94
C PRO A 185 -21.37 4.91 -8.96
N ILE A 186 -20.63 5.92 -8.48
CA ILE A 186 -19.81 6.81 -9.30
C ILE A 186 -18.43 6.23 -9.64
N THR A 187 -18.08 5.06 -9.10
CA THR A 187 -16.75 4.46 -9.25
C THR A 187 -16.55 4.04 -10.71
N PRO A 188 -15.54 4.60 -11.42
CA PRO A 188 -15.19 4.12 -12.75
C PRO A 188 -14.81 2.64 -12.69
N VAL A 189 -15.19 1.87 -13.71
CA VAL A 189 -14.91 0.43 -13.80
C VAL A 189 -13.43 0.07 -13.57
N MET A 190 -12.50 0.94 -13.97
CA MET A 190 -11.06 0.75 -13.77
C MET A 190 -10.56 1.04 -12.35
N LEU A 191 -11.39 1.62 -11.48
CA LEU A 191 -11.11 1.86 -10.07
C LEU A 191 -11.88 0.91 -9.13
N ASP A 192 -12.78 0.09 -9.67
CA ASP A 192 -13.56 -0.88 -8.89
C ASP A 192 -12.73 -2.15 -8.62
N TYR A 193 -12.44 -2.44 -7.35
CA TYR A 193 -11.67 -3.62 -6.96
C TYR A 193 -12.37 -4.93 -7.31
N LYS A 194 -13.72 -4.95 -7.33
CA LYS A 194 -14.47 -6.14 -7.72
C LYS A 194 -14.23 -6.50 -9.17
N THR A 195 -14.21 -5.50 -10.05
CA THR A 195 -13.92 -5.70 -11.47
C THR A 195 -12.55 -6.35 -11.66
N HIS A 196 -11.54 -5.87 -10.94
CA HIS A 196 -10.18 -6.43 -11.02
C HIS A 196 -10.10 -7.83 -10.42
N ALA A 197 -10.72 -8.06 -9.26
CA ALA A 197 -10.74 -9.36 -8.58
C ALA A 197 -11.43 -10.44 -9.43
N ASP A 198 -12.63 -10.15 -9.96
CA ASP A 198 -13.39 -11.09 -10.81
C ASP A 198 -12.65 -11.49 -12.08
N ASN A 199 -11.71 -10.65 -12.54
CA ASN A 199 -10.96 -10.84 -13.77
C ASN A 199 -9.47 -11.16 -13.53
N ALA A 200 -9.08 -11.50 -12.29
CA ALA A 200 -7.70 -11.80 -11.91
C ALA A 200 -6.69 -10.72 -12.36
N SER A 201 -7.05 -9.44 -12.20
CA SER A 201 -6.28 -8.26 -12.68
C SER A 201 -6.14 -8.14 -14.20
N LEU A 202 -6.88 -8.94 -14.97
CA LEU A 202 -6.86 -8.97 -16.42
C LEU A 202 -8.16 -8.41 -17.02
N TYR A 203 -8.83 -7.43 -16.40
CA TYR A 203 -10.07 -6.89 -16.99
C TYR A 203 -9.80 -6.21 -18.34
N ASN A 204 -8.82 -5.29 -18.37
CA ASN A 204 -8.28 -4.69 -19.59
C ASN A 204 -6.81 -5.11 -19.79
N THR A 205 -6.13 -4.55 -20.79
CA THR A 205 -4.70 -4.81 -21.02
C THR A 205 -3.85 -4.33 -19.83
N PRO A 206 -3.22 -5.23 -19.06
CA PRO A 206 -2.38 -4.87 -17.92
C PRO A 206 -0.96 -4.49 -18.40
N PRO A 207 -0.14 -3.85 -17.54
CA PRO A 207 1.24 -3.49 -17.85
C PRO A 207 2.15 -4.75 -17.78
N CYS A 208 2.01 -5.63 -18.78
CA CYS A 208 2.54 -6.99 -18.76
C CYS A 208 4.04 -7.07 -18.43
N PHE A 209 4.84 -6.19 -19.06
CA PHE A 209 6.28 -6.13 -18.79
C PHE A 209 6.59 -5.73 -17.35
N ALA A 210 5.88 -4.74 -16.80
CA ALA A 210 6.11 -4.30 -15.42
C ALA A 210 5.76 -5.40 -14.41
N ILE A 211 4.63 -6.10 -14.62
CA ILE A 211 4.21 -7.24 -13.79
C ILE A 211 5.24 -8.36 -13.84
N TYR A 212 5.75 -8.69 -15.03
CA TYR A 212 6.79 -9.70 -15.19
C TYR A 212 8.07 -9.35 -14.41
N ILE A 213 8.54 -8.09 -14.49
CA ILE A 213 9.71 -7.65 -13.72
C ILE A 213 9.45 -7.72 -12.21
N CYS A 214 8.25 -7.35 -11.74
CA CYS A 214 7.88 -7.55 -10.33
C CYS A 214 7.98 -9.02 -9.93
N GLY A 215 7.49 -9.94 -10.76
CA GLY A 215 7.62 -11.39 -10.53
C GLY A 215 9.07 -11.85 -10.36
N LEU A 216 9.99 -11.38 -11.22
CA LEU A 216 11.42 -11.68 -11.10
C LEU A 216 12.03 -11.11 -9.81
N VAL A 217 11.61 -9.91 -9.40
CA VAL A 217 12.07 -9.31 -8.14
C VAL A 217 11.57 -10.12 -6.94
N PHE A 218 10.32 -10.59 -6.96
CA PHE A 218 9.79 -11.44 -5.88
C PHE A 218 10.54 -12.77 -5.77
N GLU A 219 10.82 -13.40 -6.90
CA GLU A 219 11.63 -14.62 -6.97
C GLU A 219 13.03 -14.40 -6.39
N ASP A 220 13.68 -13.30 -6.74
CA ASP A 220 15.01 -12.95 -6.20
C ASP A 220 14.96 -12.71 -4.68
N LEU A 221 13.96 -11.99 -4.17
CA LEU A 221 13.78 -11.78 -2.73
C LEU A 221 13.56 -13.10 -1.98
N LEU A 222 12.82 -14.05 -2.55
CA LEU A 222 12.66 -15.40 -1.99
C LEU A 222 14.00 -16.14 -1.97
N ALA A 223 14.75 -16.11 -3.08
CA ALA A 223 16.06 -16.75 -3.20
C ALA A 223 17.09 -16.17 -2.22
N GLN A 224 16.95 -14.89 -1.84
CA GLN A 224 17.77 -14.24 -0.83
C GLN A 224 17.45 -14.65 0.62
N GLY A 225 16.46 -15.53 0.85
CA GLY A 225 16.02 -15.96 2.19
C GLY A 225 14.75 -15.26 2.68
N GLY A 226 14.04 -14.53 1.80
CA GLY A 226 12.79 -13.86 2.13
C GLY A 226 12.96 -12.59 2.95
N LEU A 227 11.83 -12.04 3.42
CA LEU A 227 11.79 -10.69 4.00
C LEU A 227 12.54 -10.54 5.33
N ALA A 228 12.73 -11.62 6.09
CA ALA A 228 13.54 -11.58 7.31
C ALA A 228 15.02 -11.29 7.01
N GLU A 229 15.57 -11.87 5.94
CA GLU A 229 16.96 -11.57 5.52
C GLU A 229 17.06 -10.19 4.85
N VAL A 230 16.04 -9.79 4.11
CA VAL A 230 15.95 -8.44 3.53
C VAL A 230 15.91 -7.37 4.62
N GLU A 231 15.16 -7.60 5.70
CA GLU A 231 15.11 -6.70 6.86
C GLU A 231 16.48 -6.55 7.51
N LYS A 232 17.20 -7.66 7.77
CA LYS A 232 18.56 -7.60 8.32
C LYS A 232 19.51 -6.78 7.45
N LYS A 233 19.48 -6.98 6.13
CA LYS A 233 20.28 -6.20 5.16
C LYS A 233 19.89 -4.73 5.19
N ASN A 234 18.59 -4.42 5.25
CA ASN A 234 18.10 -3.05 5.29
C ASN A 234 18.49 -2.34 6.59
N ALA A 235 18.35 -3.01 7.74
CA ALA A 235 18.79 -2.50 9.03
C ALA A 235 20.30 -2.23 9.06
N HIS A 236 21.11 -3.14 8.51
CA HIS A 236 22.57 -2.95 8.42
C HIS A 236 22.95 -1.74 7.56
N LYS A 237 22.36 -1.59 6.36
CA LYS A 237 22.61 -0.43 5.49
C LYS A 237 22.18 0.89 6.16
N ALA A 238 21.02 0.89 6.80
CA ALA A 238 20.52 2.06 7.53
C ALA A 238 21.45 2.40 8.70
N GLY A 239 21.92 1.40 9.46
CA GLY A 239 22.88 1.58 10.54
C GLY A 239 24.17 2.26 10.09
N ILE A 240 24.80 1.76 9.02
CA ILE A 240 26.01 2.39 8.46
C ILE A 240 25.80 3.89 8.18
N LEU A 241 24.66 4.26 7.61
CA LEU A 241 24.37 5.66 7.28
C LEU A 241 24.07 6.49 8.53
N TYR A 242 23.18 6.03 9.41
CA TYR A 242 22.77 6.79 10.59
C TYR A 242 23.87 6.87 11.63
N ASP A 243 24.68 5.82 11.82
CA ASP A 243 25.87 5.85 12.69
C ASP A 243 26.87 6.92 12.22
N ALA A 244 27.06 7.07 10.91
CA ALA A 244 27.93 8.10 10.35
C ALA A 244 27.38 9.52 10.55
N ILE A 245 26.06 9.71 10.41
CA ILE A 245 25.39 10.99 10.68
C ILE A 245 25.49 11.34 12.16
N ASP A 246 25.15 10.42 13.05
CA ASP A 246 25.15 10.64 14.50
C ASP A 246 26.57 10.90 15.03
N ALA A 247 27.59 10.27 14.43
CA ALA A 247 28.99 10.51 14.74
C ALA A 247 29.57 11.81 14.14
N SER A 248 28.87 12.51 13.23
CA SER A 248 29.39 13.72 12.58
C SER A 248 29.32 14.98 13.45
N GLY A 249 28.55 14.95 14.54
CA GLY A 249 28.31 16.13 15.38
C GLY A 249 27.37 17.16 14.77
N GLY A 250 26.73 16.85 13.62
CA GLY A 250 25.80 17.74 12.94
C GLY A 250 26.44 18.77 12.00
N GLU A 251 27.74 18.63 11.73
CA GLU A 251 28.50 19.36 10.70
C GLU A 251 28.82 18.47 9.49
#